data_AF-A0A5E4QKH6-F1
#
_entry.id   AF-A0A5E4QKH6-F1
#
_cell.length_a   1.000
_cell.length_b   1.000
_cell.length_c   1.000
_cell.angle_alpha   90.00
_cell.angle_beta   90.00
_cell.angle_gamma   90.00
#
_symmetry.space_group_name_H-M   'P 1'
#
loop_
_entity.id
_entity.type
_entity.pdbx_description
1 polymer ?
#
loop_
_entity_poly.entity_id
_entity_poly.type
_entity_poly.pdbx_seq_one_letter_code
_entity_poly.pdbx_strand_id
1 'polypeptide(L)'
;MVPKRAGYSEDQIAEFQEAFQLFDSRGDGKIHVAQIGDALRALGQNPTESDVKKCTLHLKPDERISFEVFLPIYQGNINYENFVHLIMQG
;
A
#
# COMPACT_ATOMS: atom_id res chain seq x y z
N MET A 1 3.44 9.61 -17.71
CA MET A 1 3.60 10.72 -16.73
C MET A 1 3.11 10.18 -15.40
N VAL A 2 4.01 9.92 -14.44
CA VAL A 2 3.62 9.41 -13.11
C VAL A 2 2.81 10.52 -12.43
N PRO A 3 1.59 10.27 -11.92
CA PRO A 3 0.83 11.30 -11.24
C PRO A 3 1.65 11.80 -10.05
N LYS A 4 1.92 13.09 -10.08
CA LYS A 4 2.70 13.86 -9.11
C LYS A 4 1.91 13.97 -7.80
N ARG A 5 1.78 12.88 -7.06
CA ARG A 5 1.12 12.80 -5.75
C ARG A 5 1.84 11.84 -4.81
N ALA A 6 3.10 12.17 -4.54
CA ALA A 6 3.88 11.66 -3.42
C ALA A 6 5.10 12.57 -3.29
N GLY A 7 5.21 13.35 -2.22
CA GLY A 7 6.35 14.26 -1.99
C GLY A 7 7.64 13.53 -1.60
N TYR A 8 7.84 12.31 -2.08
CA TYR A 8 8.98 11.44 -1.72
C TYR A 8 9.97 11.36 -2.88
N SER A 9 11.26 11.35 -2.58
CA SER A 9 12.32 11.10 -3.57
C SER A 9 12.31 9.64 -4.03
N GLU A 10 12.97 9.36 -5.16
CA GLU A 10 13.15 7.99 -5.66
C GLU A 10 13.83 7.09 -4.61
N ASP A 11 14.81 7.62 -3.87
CA ASP A 11 15.47 6.90 -2.77
C ASP A 11 14.49 6.52 -1.65
N GLN A 12 13.62 7.45 -1.23
CA GLN A 12 12.62 7.16 -0.20
C GLN A 12 11.61 6.11 -0.67
N ILE A 13 11.21 6.17 -1.94
CA ILE A 13 10.33 5.16 -2.53
C ILE A 13 11.03 3.79 -2.55
N ALA A 14 12.33 3.74 -2.87
CA ALA A 14 13.11 2.52 -2.84
C ALA A 14 13.19 1.93 -1.42
N GLU A 15 13.46 2.75 -0.40
CA GLU A 15 13.48 2.31 1.01
C GLU A 15 12.14 1.69 1.44
N PHE A 16 11.02 2.31 1.04
CA PHE A 16 9.69 1.76 1.33
C PHE A 16 9.44 0.44 0.60
N GLN A 17 9.93 0.31 -0.63
CA GLN A 17 9.81 -0.91 -1.42
C GLN A 17 10.66 -2.05 -0.84
N GLU A 18 11.87 -1.78 -0.36
CA GLU A 18 12.72 -2.77 0.31
C GLU A 18 12.06 -3.29 1.59
N ALA A 19 11.53 -2.40 2.44
CA ALA A 19 10.79 -2.80 3.62
C ALA A 19 9.50 -3.56 3.29
N PHE A 20 8.80 -3.21 2.21
CA PHE A 20 7.65 -3.98 1.70
C PHE A 20 8.04 -5.40 1.28
N GLN A 21 9.19 -5.58 0.62
CA GLN A 21 9.68 -6.89 0.17
C GLN A 21 9.96 -7.85 1.31
N LEU A 22 10.24 -7.37 2.53
CA LEU A 22 10.37 -8.23 3.72
C LEU A 22 9.11 -9.04 4.02
N PHE A 23 7.95 -8.58 3.55
CA PHE A 23 6.66 -9.25 3.73
C PHE A 23 6.26 -10.11 2.52
N ASP A 24 6.96 -9.98 1.38
CA ASP A 24 6.72 -10.78 0.20
C ASP A 24 7.37 -12.16 0.34
N SER A 25 6.63 -13.07 0.98
CA SER A 25 7.05 -14.47 1.15
C SER A 25 7.17 -15.26 -0.15
N ARG A 26 6.69 -14.75 -1.29
CA ARG A 26 6.69 -15.50 -2.57
C ARG A 26 7.63 -14.93 -3.62
N GLY A 27 8.17 -13.73 -3.42
CA GLY A 27 9.10 -13.07 -4.35
C GLY A 27 8.45 -12.64 -5.66
N ASP A 28 7.14 -12.43 -5.69
CA ASP A 28 6.40 -11.97 -6.89
C ASP A 28 6.01 -10.49 -6.82
N GLY A 29 6.61 -9.74 -5.88
CA GLY A 29 6.40 -8.31 -5.68
C GLY A 29 5.08 -7.97 -5.00
N LYS A 30 4.48 -8.91 -4.26
CA LYS A 30 3.16 -8.73 -3.64
C LYS A 30 3.10 -9.24 -2.21
N ILE A 31 2.22 -8.66 -1.40
CA ILE A 31 1.94 -9.11 -0.03
C ILE A 31 0.47 -9.43 0.13
N HIS A 32 0.14 -10.32 1.08
CA HIS A 32 -1.24 -10.64 1.39
C HIS A 32 -1.94 -9.45 2.06
N VAL A 33 -3.25 -9.26 1.81
CA VAL A 33 -4.04 -8.17 2.46
C VAL A 33 -3.90 -8.20 3.98
N ALA A 34 -3.87 -9.40 4.58
CA ALA A 34 -3.68 -9.59 6.01
C ALA A 34 -2.35 -9.01 6.55
N GLN A 35 -1.33 -8.86 5.70
CA GLN A 35 0.00 -8.34 6.10
C GLN A 35 0.12 -6.82 6.02
N ILE A 36 -0.90 -6.12 5.47
CA ILE A 36 -0.84 -4.66 5.27
C ILE A 36 -0.64 -3.93 6.60
N GLY A 37 -1.35 -4.33 7.66
CA GLY A 37 -1.21 -3.71 8.98
C GLY A 37 0.21 -3.84 9.55
N ASP A 38 0.86 -4.99 9.35
CA ASP A 38 2.21 -5.24 9.85
C ASP A 38 3.26 -4.51 9.01
N ALA A 39 3.08 -4.47 7.69
CA ALA A 39 3.94 -3.69 6.79
C ALA A 39 3.89 -2.18 7.12
N LEU A 40 2.70 -1.63 7.39
CA LEU A 40 2.55 -0.24 7.82
C LEU A 40 3.31 0.03 9.14
N ARG A 41 3.23 -0.90 10.11
CA ARG A 41 3.93 -0.76 11.40
C ARG A 41 5.45 -0.87 11.26
N ALA A 42 5.94 -1.76 10.41
CA ALA A 42 7.37 -1.88 10.13
C ALA A 42 7.95 -0.61 9.48
N LEU A 43 7.13 0.11 8.71
CA LEU A 43 7.47 1.42 8.14
C LEU A 43 7.22 2.59 9.11
N GLY A 44 6.95 2.31 10.39
CA GLY A 44 6.82 3.33 11.44
C GLY A 44 5.44 3.99 11.55
N GLN A 45 4.44 3.54 10.79
CA GLN A 45 3.06 3.97 10.99
C GLN A 45 2.44 3.24 12.20
N ASN A 46 1.37 3.81 12.77
CA ASN A 46 0.64 3.14 13.85
C ASN A 46 -0.87 3.08 13.55
N PRO A 47 -1.30 2.34 12.51
CA PRO A 47 -2.71 2.26 12.16
C PRO A 47 -3.48 1.40 13.17
N THR A 48 -4.72 1.80 13.45
CA THR A 48 -5.66 0.93 14.17
C THR A 48 -6.19 -0.16 13.24
N GLU A 49 -6.76 -1.23 13.78
CA GLU A 49 -7.42 -2.27 12.97
C GLU A 49 -8.55 -1.69 12.11
N SER A 50 -9.26 -0.68 12.62
CA SER A 50 -10.31 0.02 11.89
C SER A 50 -9.77 0.80 10.70
N ASP A 51 -8.58 1.40 10.82
CA ASP A 51 -7.95 2.13 9.72
C ASP A 51 -7.52 1.17 8.61
N VAL A 52 -6.87 0.06 8.98
CA VAL A 52 -6.49 -0.99 8.02
C VAL A 52 -7.74 -1.51 7.29
N LYS A 53 -8.81 -1.85 8.03
CA LYS A 53 -10.07 -2.33 7.43
C LYS A 53 -10.69 -1.32 6.46
N LYS A 54 -10.63 -0.02 6.73
CA LYS A 54 -11.14 1.01 5.82
C LYS A 54 -10.33 1.05 4.53
N CYS A 55 -9.01 0.99 4.61
CA CYS A 55 -8.14 1.03 3.44
C CYS A 55 -8.22 -0.26 2.60
N THR A 56 -8.55 -1.40 3.21
CA THR A 56 -8.63 -2.70 2.54
C THR A 56 -10.06 -3.12 2.21
N LEU A 57 -11.06 -2.25 2.42
CA LEU A 57 -12.50 -2.60 2.30
C LEU A 57 -12.88 -3.18 0.94
N HIS A 58 -12.20 -2.75 -0.13
CA HIS A 58 -12.47 -3.16 -1.51
C HIS A 58 -11.60 -4.33 -1.99
N LEU A 59 -10.67 -4.79 -1.16
CA LEU A 59 -9.79 -5.91 -1.47
C LEU A 59 -10.39 -7.21 -0.96
N LYS A 60 -10.16 -8.32 -1.67
CA LYS A 60 -10.61 -9.63 -1.19
C LYS A 60 -9.70 -10.12 -0.06
N PRO A 61 -10.23 -10.90 0.91
CA PRO A 61 -9.45 -11.39 2.04
C PRO A 61 -8.21 -12.20 1.64
N ASP A 62 -8.26 -12.94 0.54
CA ASP A 62 -7.19 -13.78 -0.02
C ASP A 62 -6.36 -13.09 -1.11
N GLU A 63 -6.62 -11.80 -1.35
CA GLU A 63 -5.93 -11.03 -2.37
C GLU A 63 -4.48 -10.72 -1.96
N ARG A 64 -3.62 -10.58 -2.97
CA ARG A 64 -2.25 -10.11 -2.81
C ARG A 64 -2.06 -8.84 -3.62
N ILE A 65 -1.58 -7.78 -2.97
CA ILE A 65 -1.44 -6.45 -3.55
C ILE A 65 0.02 -6.14 -3.88
N SER A 66 0.24 -5.37 -4.95
CA SER A 66 1.57 -4.86 -5.31
C SER A 66 1.95 -3.65 -4.47
N PHE A 67 3.24 -3.28 -4.52
CA PHE A 67 3.74 -2.07 -3.90
C PHE A 67 3.02 -0.80 -4.38
N GLU A 68 2.64 -0.73 -5.66
CA GLU A 68 1.90 0.42 -6.22
C GLU A 68 0.53 0.63 -5.58
N VAL A 69 -0.13 -0.46 -5.14
CA VAL A 69 -1.39 -0.40 -4.40
C VAL A 69 -1.14 -0.08 -2.93
N PHE A 70 -0.04 -0.59 -2.36
CA PHE A 70 0.32 -0.36 -0.96
C PHE A 70 0.76 1.08 -0.67
N LEU A 71 1.55 1.70 -1.54
CA LEU A 71 2.09 3.05 -1.34
C LEU A 71 1.01 4.12 -1.01
N PRO A 72 -0.11 4.22 -1.74
CA PRO A 72 -1.17 5.16 -1.38
C PRO A 72 -1.89 4.79 -0.08
N ILE A 73 -1.93 3.50 0.32
CA ILE A 73 -2.41 3.08 1.66
C ILE A 73 -1.47 3.62 2.74
N TYR A 74 -0.16 3.48 2.55
CA TYR A 74 0.86 3.99 3.46
C TYR A 74 0.78 5.52 3.64
N GLN A 75 0.41 6.25 2.59
CA GLN A 75 0.21 7.69 2.65
C GLN A 75 -1.10 8.14 3.31
N GLY A 76 -1.99 7.20 3.69
CA GLY A 76 -3.32 7.52 4.19
C GLY A 76 -4.28 8.06 3.12
N ASN A 77 -3.95 7.89 1.84
CA ASN A 77 -4.66 8.49 0.72
C ASN A 77 -5.77 7.59 0.14
N ILE A 78 -5.99 6.38 0.65
CA ILE A 78 -7.04 5.49 0.11
C ILE A 78 -8.38 5.74 0.82
N ASN A 79 -9.21 6.58 0.20
CA ASN A 79 -10.67 6.54 0.33
C ASN A 79 -11.27 6.08 -1.02
N TYR A 80 -12.55 5.73 -1.05
CA TYR A 80 -13.22 5.20 -2.26
C TYR A 80 -13.07 6.12 -3.47
N GLU A 81 -13.19 7.43 -3.26
CA GLU A 81 -13.02 8.46 -4.31
C GLU A 81 -11.62 8.41 -4.93
N ASN A 82 -10.58 8.25 -4.10
CA ASN A 82 -9.20 8.17 -4.55
C ASN A 82 -8.89 6.82 -5.22
N PHE A 83 -9.50 5.73 -4.75
CA PHE A 83 -9.37 4.41 -5.39
C PHE A 83 -9.97 4.40 -6.79
N VAL A 84 -11.18 4.98 -6.97
CA VAL A 84 -11.81 5.13 -8.28
C VAL A 84 -10.96 5.97 -9.23
N HIS A 85 -10.34 7.06 -8.74
CA HIS A 85 -9.45 7.87 -9.56
C HIS A 85 -8.21 7.12 -10.05
N LEU A 86 -7.61 6.27 -9.19
CA LEU A 86 -6.43 5.48 -9.54
C LEU A 86 -6.73 4.40 -10.59
N ILE A 87 -7.90 3.75 -10.53
CA ILE A 87 -8.27 2.69 -11.48
C ILE A 87 -8.88 3.20 -12.79
N MET A 88 -9.44 4.42 -12.82
CA MET A 88 -10.08 5.01 -14.00
C MET A 88 -9.14 5.86 -14.87
N GLN A 89 -7.88 6.04 -14.45
CA GLN A 89 -6.86 6.76 -15.23
C GLN A 89 -5.85 5.84 -15.95
N GLY A 90 -6.19 4.55 -16.09
CA GLY A 90 -5.50 3.60 -16.96
C GLY A 90 -5.94 3.74 -18.41
#